data_AF-A0A524DMZ1-F1
#
_entry.id   AF-A0A524DMZ1-F1
#
_cell.length_a   1.000
_cell.length_b   1.000
_cell.length_c   1.000
_cell.angle_alpha   90.00
_cell.angle_beta   90.00
_cell.angle_gamma   90.00
#
_symmetry.space_group_name_H-M   'P 1'
#
loop_
_entity.id
_entity.type
_entity.pdbx_description
1 polymer ?
#
loop_
_entity_poly.entity_id
_entity_poly.type
_entity_poly.pdbx_seq_one_letter_code
_entity_poly.pdbx_strand_id
1 'polypeptide(L)' 'MVEIKWTNHAIEELEDIANYISKDSPNYAQVLTKQIIEMISHLKQFPKFGRKVPEYNDPNLREILYKNYRIIYLIK' A
#
# COMPACT_ATOMS: atom_id res chain seq x y z
N MET A 1 -15.39 9.78 5.65
CA MET A 1 -14.89 8.76 4.71
C MET A 1 -14.15 9.49 3.60
N VAL A 2 -12.93 9.07 3.26
CA VAL A 2 -12.11 9.71 2.22
C VAL A 2 -12.11 8.89 0.94
N GLU A 3 -11.84 9.56 -0.18
CA GLU A 3 -11.59 8.92 -1.47
C GLU A 3 -10.14 8.43 -1.53
N ILE A 4 -9.91 7.26 -2.11
CA ILE A 4 -8.57 6.73 -2.36
C ILE A 4 -8.28 6.90 -3.84
N LYS A 5 -7.19 7.61 -4.15
CA LYS A 5 -6.67 7.76 -5.50
C LYS A 5 -5.32 7.05 -5.59
N TRP A 6 -5.23 6.12 -6.52
CA TRP A 6 -3.99 5.42 -6.82
C TRP A 6 -3.21 6.22 -7.85
N THR A 7 -1.90 6.34 -7.65
CA THR A 7 -1.01 6.80 -8.72
C THR A 7 -0.78 5.65 -9.69
N ASN A 8 -0.52 5.96 -10.96
CA ASN A 8 -0.15 4.92 -11.93
C ASN A 8 1.08 4.15 -11.46
N HIS A 9 2.04 4.85 -10.86
CA HIS A 9 3.23 4.23 -10.27
C HIS A 9 2.89 3.19 -9.19
N ALA A 10 1.95 3.49 -8.28
CA ALA A 10 1.56 2.53 -7.24
C ALA A 10 0.84 1.30 -7.79
N ILE A 11 0.14 1.44 -8.92
CA ILE A 11 -0.49 0.31 -9.63
C ILE A 11 0.61 -0.56 -10.26
N GLU A 12 1.53 0.06 -11.01
CA GLU A 12 2.66 -0.63 -11.65
C GLU A 12 3.53 -1.37 -10.62
N GLU A 13 3.87 -0.73 -9.49
CA GLU A 13 4.64 -1.38 -8.42
C GLU A 13 3.91 -2.59 -7.82
N LEU A 14 2.59 -2.50 -7.61
CA LEU A 14 1.80 -3.61 -7.09
C LEU A 14 1.74 -4.78 -8.08
N GLU A 15 1.62 -4.48 -9.37
CA GLU A 15 1.66 -5.47 -10.46
C GLU A 15 3.04 -6.12 -10.54
N ASP A 16 4.12 -5.35 -10.48
CA ASP A 16 5.50 -5.86 -10.51
C ASP A 16 5.80 -6.78 -9.33
N ILE A 17 5.36 -6.40 -8.12
CA ILE A 17 5.49 -7.25 -6.93
C ILE A 17 4.72 -8.57 -7.13
N ALA A 18 3.48 -8.51 -7.63
CA ALA A 18 2.67 -9.69 -7.87
C ALA A 18 3.29 -10.60 -8.95
N ASN A 19 3.78 -10.01 -10.03
CA ASN A 19 4.45 -10.70 -11.14
C ASN A 19 5.78 -11.31 -10.72
N TYR A 20 6.52 -10.67 -9.81
CA TYR A 20 7.76 -11.22 -9.29
C TYR A 20 7.47 -12.47 -8.45
N ILE A 21 6.54 -12.37 -7.50
CA ILE A 21 6.19 -13.46 -6.58
C ILE A 21 5.52 -14.63 -7.31
N SER A 22 4.73 -14.36 -8.34
CA SER A 22 4.00 -15.39 -9.08
C SER A 22 4.92 -16.37 -9.80
N LYS A 23 6.18 -15.99 -10.06
CA LYS A 23 7.22 -16.89 -10.58
C LYS A 23 7.48 -18.08 -9.67
N ASP A 24 7.40 -17.86 -8.35
CA ASP A 24 7.59 -18.90 -7.34
C ASP A 24 6.25 -19.48 -6.85
N SER A 25 5.25 -18.62 -6.62
CA SER A 25 3.93 -19.03 -6.14
C SER A 25 2.82 -18.06 -6.56
N PRO A 26 2.04 -18.42 -7.60
CA PRO A 26 0.89 -17.63 -8.04
C PRO A 26 -0.17 -17.42 -6.94
N ASN A 27 -0.41 -18.46 -6.14
CA ASN A 27 -1.36 -18.39 -5.02
C ASN A 27 -0.89 -17.38 -3.97
N TYR A 28 0.40 -17.36 -3.65
CA TYR A 28 0.94 -16.41 -2.68
C TYR A 28 0.89 -14.97 -3.21
N ALA A 29 1.17 -14.76 -4.51
CA ALA A 29 1.01 -13.46 -5.15
C ALA A 29 -0.42 -12.93 -5.00
N GLN A 30 -1.43 -13.77 -5.31
CA GLN A 30 -2.84 -13.38 -5.18
C GLN A 30 -3.22 -13.03 -3.73
N VAL A 31 -2.79 -13.85 -2.76
CA VAL A 31 -3.07 -13.60 -1.34
C VAL A 31 -2.43 -12.28 -0.88
N LEU A 32 -1.18 -12.02 -1.24
CA LEU A 32 -0.49 -10.79 -0.88
C LEU A 32 -1.18 -9.55 -1.46
N THR A 33 -1.48 -9.56 -2.76
CA THR A 33 -2.14 -8.42 -3.43
C THR A 33 -3.50 -8.13 -2.79
N LYS A 34 -4.28 -9.17 -2.48
CA LYS A 34 -5.57 -9.02 -1.78
C LYS A 34 -5.40 -8.39 -0.39
N GLN A 35 -4.42 -8.84 0.39
CA GLN A 35 -4.14 -8.30 1.72
C GLN A 35 -3.73 -6.83 1.68
N ILE A 36 -2.92 -6.43 0.68
CA ILE A 36 -2.53 -5.03 0.48
C ILE A 36 -3.75 -4.16 0.13
N ILE A 37 -4.59 -4.63 -0.80
CA ILE A 37 -5.81 -3.89 -1.19
C ILE A 37 -6.78 -3.75 -0.01
N GLU A 38 -6.94 -4.81 0.80
CA GLU A 38 -7.76 -4.78 2.01
C GLU A 38 -7.22 -3.78 3.04
N MET A 39 -5.91 -3.79 3.29
CA MET A 39 -5.25 -2.80 4.15
C MET A 39 -5.53 -1.35 3.69
N ILE A 40 -5.42 -1.10 2.38
CA ILE A 40 -5.68 0.20 1.78
C ILE A 40 -7.15 0.59 1.92
N SER A 41 -8.08 -0.37 1.83
CA SER A 41 -9.52 -0.10 1.99
C SER A 41 -9.87 0.53 3.35
N HIS A 42 -9.15 0.15 4.41
CA HIS A 42 -9.33 0.73 5.75
C HIS A 42 -8.97 2.22 5.81
N LEU A 43 -8.11 2.71 4.91
CA LEU A 43 -7.73 4.13 4.84
C LEU A 43 -8.92 5.04 4.50
N LYS A 44 -9.99 4.51 3.87
CA LYS A 44 -11.23 5.28 3.63
C LYS A 44 -11.85 5.76 4.94
N GLN A 45 -11.77 4.96 6.00
CA GLN A 45 -12.33 5.30 7.30
C GLN A 45 -11.27 5.88 8.24
N PHE A 46 -10.05 5.37 8.17
CA PHE A 46 -8.94 5.72 9.07
C PHE A 46 -7.73 6.24 8.27
N PRO A 47 -7.82 7.43 7.64
CA PRO A 47 -6.73 7.94 6.80
C PRO A 47 -5.42 8.17 7.56
N LYS A 48 -5.47 8.34 8.89
CA LYS A 48 -4.27 8.52 9.73
C LYS A 48 -3.72 7.22 10.33
N PHE A 49 -4.19 6.05 9.88
CA PHE A 49 -3.79 4.74 10.40
C PHE A 49 -2.30 4.45 10.27
N GLY A 50 -1.69 4.78 9.13
CA GLY A 50 -0.25 4.67 8.94
C GLY A 50 0.53 5.63 9.85
N ARG A 51 1.80 5.34 10.11
CA ARG A 51 2.70 6.28 10.81
C ARG A 51 3.22 7.35 9.83
N LYS A 52 3.80 8.43 10.33
CA LYS A 52 4.53 9.38 9.47
C LYS A 52 5.73 8.68 8.85
N VAL A 53 6.05 9.00 7.61
CA VAL A 53 7.26 8.50 6.95
C VAL A 53 8.48 9.12 7.67
N PRO A 54 9.35 8.30 8.30
CA PRO A 54 10.41 8.82 9.17
C PRO A 54 11.46 9.67 8.41
N GLU A 55 11.61 9.45 7.11
CA GLU A 55 12.54 10.18 6.25
C GLU A 55 12.07 11.61 5.92
N TYR A 56 10.81 11.96 6.22
CA TYR A 56 10.23 13.25 5.85
C TYR A 56 9.57 13.94 7.06
N ASN A 57 9.68 15.27 7.12
CA ASN A 57 9.00 16.08 8.14
C ASN A 57 7.59 16.52 7.69
N ASP A 58 6.83 15.61 7.07
CA ASP A 58 5.46 15.87 6.61
C ASP A 58 4.46 14.99 7.39
N PRO A 59 3.53 15.57 8.17
CA PRO A 59 2.53 14.80 8.91
C PRO A 59 1.48 14.09 8.03
N ASN A 60 1.33 14.53 6.77
CA ASN A 60 0.37 13.99 5.81
C ASN A 60 0.96 12.89 4.95
N LEU A 61 2.30 12.83 4.82
CA LEU A 61 2.99 11.72 4.19
C LEU A 61 3.13 10.57 5.18
N ARG A 62 2.50 9.45 4.88
CA ARG A 62 2.34 8.33 5.81
C ARG A 62 2.65 7.01 5.17
N GLU A 63 3.00 6.05 6.01
CA GLU A 63 3.28 4.68 5.61
C GLU A 63 2.60 3.66 6.50
N ILE A 64 2.20 2.55 5.88
CA ILE A 64 1.85 1.31 6.57
C ILE A 64 2.93 0.29 6.26
N LEU A 65 3.48 -0.32 7.30
CA LEU A 65 4.39 -1.45 7.16
C LEU A 65 3.57 -2.72 7.10
N TYR A 66 3.70 -3.47 5.99
CA TYR A 66 3.05 -4.76 5.83
C TYR A 66 4.06 -5.80 5.35
N LYS A 67 4.43 -6.73 6.24
CA LYS A 67 5.54 -7.66 6.02
C LYS A 67 6.81 -6.88 5.64
N ASN A 68 7.39 -7.17 4.48
CA ASN A 68 8.59 -6.51 3.96
C ASN A 68 8.27 -5.35 3.00
N TYR A 69 7.02 -4.90 2.94
CA TYR A 69 6.57 -3.83 2.05
C TYR A 69 6.15 -2.59 2.83
N ARG A 70 6.35 -1.42 2.21
CA ARG A 70 5.88 -0.12 2.70
C ARG A 70 4.78 0.36 1.76
N ILE A 71 3.59 0.58 2.29
CA ILE A 71 2.49 1.22 1.55
C ILE A 71 2.53 2.70 1.89
N ILE A 72 3.08 3.51 0.99
CA ILE A 72 3.25 4.96 1.18
C ILE A 72 2.07 5.69 0.56
N TYR A 73 1.50 6.65 1.29
CA TYR A 73 0.37 7.45 0.82
C TYR A 73 0.40 8.87 1.40
N LEU A 74 -0.32 9.77 0.73
CA LEU A 74 -0.43 11.17 1.12
C LEU A 74 -1.88 11.51 1.42
N ILE A 75 -2.14 12.16 2.55
CA ILE A 75 -3.44 12.75 2.86
C ILE A 75 -3.48 14.14 2.23
N LYS A 76 -4.46 14.39 1.35
CA LYS A 76 -4.72 15.70 0.74
C LYS A 76 -6.09 16.23 1.14
#